data_AF-A0A2X3EWW4-F1
#
_entry.id   AF-A0A2X3EWW4-F1
#
_cell.length_a   1.000
_cell.length_b   1.000
_cell.length_c   1.000
_cell.angle_alpha   90.00
_cell.angle_beta   90.00
_cell.angle_gamma   90.00
#
_symmetry.space_group_name_H-M   'P 1'
#
loop_
_entity.id
_entity.type
_entity.pdbx_description
1 polymer ?
#
loop_
_entity_poly.entity_id
_entity_poly.type
_entity_poly.pdbx_seq_one_letter_code
_entity_poly.pdbx_strand_id
1 'polypeptide(L)'
;MTDTCKSEDNPLLNGVYIWTETTSAGHVFVSVHENNNIFLYTYGRYGRTDKSTFTGDGILDFFQDEDARKYYRYELYEMGARAFRIDDADPKIIRKFFENLWNGGVTPIQTPNMQDGTKRRGRTIDKYDVTGSNCTTHSVEGLKFAGSKVFEHGYTSTTTQLPIDIEEDFTIPVSLQRYLESKSANFSSILVVEMTNTFKQQYPNTENKSPQSIGGSAKIQQSAADSAAVAGSTSPYSGGTVGGSLGSTYDDE
;
A
#
# COMPACT_ATOMS: atom_id res chain seq x y z
N MET A 1 29.73 -12.84 -36.45
CA MET A 1 28.32 -12.56 -36.15
C MET A 1 28.30 -11.95 -34.77
N THR A 2 27.97 -10.67 -34.68
CA THR A 2 27.84 -9.94 -33.41
C THR A 2 26.60 -10.45 -32.72
N ASP A 3 26.80 -11.25 -31.68
CA ASP A 3 25.75 -11.72 -30.79
C ASP A 3 25.21 -10.50 -30.03
N THR A 4 24.21 -9.83 -30.60
CA THR A 4 23.44 -8.82 -29.91
C THR A 4 22.79 -9.50 -28.72
N CYS A 5 23.34 -9.27 -27.53
CA CYS A 5 22.67 -9.53 -26.26
C CYS A 5 21.26 -8.97 -26.39
N LYS A 6 20.27 -9.85 -26.54
CA LYS A 6 18.88 -9.46 -26.30
C LYS A 6 18.87 -8.95 -24.88
N SER A 7 18.44 -7.71 -24.67
CA SER A 7 18.01 -7.27 -23.34
C SER A 7 17.19 -8.42 -22.77
N GLU A 8 17.58 -8.96 -21.63
CA GLU A 8 16.69 -9.85 -20.89
C GLU A 8 15.32 -9.16 -20.87
N ASP A 9 14.27 -9.90 -21.25
CA ASP A 9 12.90 -9.41 -21.20
C ASP A 9 12.59 -9.10 -19.74
N ASN A 10 12.94 -7.92 -19.25
CA ASN A 10 12.75 -7.53 -17.85
C ASN A 10 11.23 -7.35 -17.64
N PRO A 11 10.56 -8.30 -16.98
CA PRO A 11 9.11 -8.24 -16.81
C PRO A 11 8.67 -7.10 -15.89
N LEU A 12 9.62 -6.46 -15.21
CA LEU A 12 9.44 -5.31 -14.34
C LEU A 12 9.97 -4.01 -14.97
N LEU A 13 10.25 -3.99 -16.29
CA LEU A 13 10.78 -2.81 -16.98
C LEU A 13 9.84 -1.59 -16.84
N ASN A 14 8.55 -1.84 -17.03
CA ASN A 14 7.49 -0.85 -16.93
C ASN A 14 6.26 -1.47 -16.25
N GLY A 15 5.57 -0.67 -15.43
CA GLY A 15 4.30 -1.07 -14.85
C GLY A 15 3.91 -0.26 -13.63
N VAL A 16 2.62 -0.33 -13.29
CA VAL A 16 2.09 0.14 -12.01
C VAL A 16 1.82 -1.09 -11.15
N TYR A 17 2.34 -1.07 -9.93
CA TYR A 17 2.23 -2.17 -8.99
C TYR A 17 1.63 -1.68 -7.68
N ILE A 18 0.66 -2.42 -7.18
CA ILE A 18 0.18 -2.28 -5.80
C ILE A 18 0.70 -3.44 -4.97
N TRP A 19 1.11 -3.11 -3.76
CA TRP A 19 1.72 -4.03 -2.82
C TRP A 19 0.84 -4.14 -1.60
N THR A 20 0.67 -5.36 -1.11
CA THR A 20 -0.12 -5.63 0.08
C THR A 20 0.68 -6.48 1.04
N GLU A 21 0.68 -6.05 2.29
CA GLU A 21 1.23 -6.76 3.42
C GLU A 21 0.07 -7.10 4.36
N THR A 22 0.03 -8.33 4.84
CA THR A 22 -0.99 -8.78 5.80
C THR A 22 -0.35 -9.23 7.12
N THR A 23 0.78 -8.65 7.51
CA THR A 23 1.40 -8.86 8.82
C THR A 23 0.98 -7.73 9.77
N SER A 24 0.69 -8.03 11.04
CA SER A 24 0.10 -7.07 11.99
C SER A 24 -1.21 -6.46 11.47
N ALA A 25 -1.35 -5.13 11.45
CA ALA A 25 -2.53 -4.46 10.87
C ALA A 25 -2.55 -4.49 9.33
N GLY A 26 -1.45 -4.95 8.72
CA GLY A 26 -1.20 -4.89 7.29
C GLY A 26 -0.77 -3.51 6.81
N HIS A 27 -0.31 -3.47 5.57
CA HIS A 27 0.16 -2.26 4.90
C HIS A 27 -0.08 -2.34 3.39
N VAL A 28 -0.21 -1.18 2.74
CA VAL A 28 -0.43 -1.09 1.29
C VAL A 28 0.37 0.07 0.74
N PHE A 29 1.06 -0.15 -0.38
CA PHE A 29 1.80 0.90 -1.06
C PHE A 29 1.80 0.69 -2.57
N VAL A 30 2.20 1.72 -3.31
CA VAL A 30 2.25 1.70 -4.77
C VAL A 30 3.68 1.88 -5.24
N SER A 31 4.05 1.19 -6.31
CA SER A 31 5.25 1.50 -7.05
C SER A 31 5.01 1.56 -8.55
N VAL A 32 5.78 2.42 -9.21
CA VAL A 32 5.74 2.64 -10.65
C VAL A 32 7.12 2.41 -11.20
N HIS A 33 7.22 1.57 -12.21
CA HIS A 33 8.44 1.35 -12.95
C HIS A 33 8.32 2.03 -14.31
N GLU A 34 9.31 2.84 -14.68
CA GLU A 34 9.42 3.43 -16.01
C GLU A 34 10.87 3.36 -16.49
N ASN A 35 11.10 2.58 -17.55
CA ASN A 35 12.43 2.33 -18.11
C ASN A 35 13.44 1.91 -17.03
N ASN A 36 13.02 1.00 -16.15
CA ASN A 36 13.82 0.48 -15.02
C ASN A 36 14.11 1.48 -13.88
N ASN A 37 13.60 2.71 -13.96
CA ASN A 37 13.56 3.64 -12.81
C ASN A 37 12.39 3.27 -11.92
N ILE A 38 12.62 3.28 -10.60
CA ILE A 38 11.61 2.89 -9.61
C ILE A 38 11.14 4.13 -8.87
N PHE A 39 9.82 4.32 -8.83
CA PHE A 39 9.15 5.35 -8.06
C PHE A 39 8.19 4.66 -7.08
N LEU A 40 8.53 4.66 -5.79
CA LEU A 40 7.77 3.98 -4.75
C LEU A 40 7.14 5.01 -3.83
N TYR A 41 5.83 4.88 -3.63
CA TYR A 41 5.01 5.76 -2.81
C TYR A 41 4.38 4.94 -1.69
N THR A 42 4.78 5.21 -0.46
CA THR A 42 4.24 4.53 0.72
C THR A 42 3.72 5.54 1.72
N TYR A 43 2.44 5.42 2.07
CA TYR A 43 1.75 6.34 2.99
C TYR A 43 1.48 5.65 4.31
N GLY A 44 1.88 6.26 5.43
CA GLY A 44 1.86 5.60 6.71
C GLY A 44 1.94 6.53 7.91
N ARG A 45 1.74 5.95 9.10
CA ARG A 45 2.00 6.59 10.39
C ARG A 45 3.49 6.52 10.73
N TYR A 46 4.32 7.20 9.94
CA TYR A 46 5.78 7.17 10.10
C TYR A 46 6.33 8.28 11.03
N GLY A 47 5.45 9.14 11.54
CA GLY A 47 5.77 10.28 12.38
C GLY A 47 5.25 10.13 13.80
N ARG A 48 4.64 11.20 14.33
CA ARG A 48 3.99 11.17 15.63
C ARG A 48 2.69 10.38 15.54
N THR A 49 2.41 9.59 16.57
CA THR A 49 1.15 8.88 16.73
C THR A 49 0.44 9.35 18.00
N ASP A 50 -0.88 9.21 18.02
CA ASP A 50 -1.65 9.39 19.25
C ASP A 50 -1.41 8.23 20.23
N LYS A 51 -1.90 8.37 21.48
CA LYS A 51 -1.77 7.33 22.51
C LYS A 51 -2.41 5.99 22.10
N SER A 52 -3.41 6.05 21.23
CA SER A 52 -4.16 4.88 20.76
C SER A 52 -3.48 4.18 19.57
N THR A 53 -2.50 4.84 18.94
CA THR A 53 -1.83 4.45 17.69
C THR A 53 -2.73 4.30 16.46
N PHE A 54 -4.00 4.70 16.57
CA PHE A 54 -4.98 4.66 15.49
C PHE A 54 -4.89 5.90 14.59
N THR A 55 -4.42 7.03 15.14
CA THR A 55 -4.21 8.26 14.37
C THR A 55 -2.80 8.78 14.52
N GLY A 56 -2.36 9.63 13.59
CA GLY A 56 -1.03 10.23 13.62
C GLY A 56 -0.74 11.12 12.42
N ASP A 57 0.52 11.53 12.30
CA ASP A 57 0.98 12.26 11.12
C ASP A 57 0.85 11.33 9.89
N GLY A 58 0.11 11.78 8.88
CA GLY A 58 -0.01 11.10 7.58
C GLY A 58 1.18 11.44 6.72
N ILE A 59 2.16 10.55 6.69
CA ILE A 59 3.41 10.77 5.96
C ILE A 59 3.43 9.95 4.69
N LEU A 60 3.62 10.63 3.56
CA LEU A 60 3.92 10.02 2.27
C LEU A 60 5.43 10.00 2.05
N ASP A 61 6.00 8.81 2.04
CA ASP A 61 7.39 8.58 1.66
C ASP A 61 7.49 8.34 0.15
N PHE A 62 8.40 9.07 -0.49
CA PHE A 62 8.71 8.92 -1.92
C PHE A 62 10.13 8.37 -2.10
N PHE A 63 10.24 7.05 -2.27
CA PHE A 63 11.51 6.37 -2.49
C PHE A 63 11.80 6.18 -3.97
N GLN A 64 13.08 6.29 -4.31
CA GLN A 64 13.58 6.07 -5.67
C GLN A 64 14.78 5.14 -5.63
N ASP A 65 14.94 4.36 -6.69
CA ASP A 65 16.12 3.54 -6.95
C ASP A 65 16.57 2.70 -5.74
N GLU A 66 17.73 2.97 -5.14
CA GLU A 66 18.31 2.17 -4.05
C GLU A 66 17.39 2.15 -2.82
N ASP A 67 16.83 3.30 -2.43
CA ASP A 67 15.89 3.38 -1.29
C ASP A 67 14.67 2.49 -1.56
N ALA A 68 14.15 2.49 -2.79
CA ALA A 68 13.02 1.64 -3.17
C ALA A 68 13.39 0.14 -3.22
N ARG A 69 14.59 -0.20 -3.72
CA ARG A 69 15.08 -1.59 -3.75
C ARG A 69 15.31 -2.15 -2.34
N LYS A 70 15.80 -1.31 -1.42
CA LYS A 70 15.93 -1.67 0.00
C LYS A 70 14.54 -1.92 0.61
N TYR A 71 13.59 -1.03 0.33
CA TYR A 71 12.21 -1.17 0.80
C TYR A 71 11.54 -2.45 0.26
N TYR A 72 11.68 -2.77 -1.03
CA TYR A 72 11.18 -4.03 -1.59
C TYR A 72 11.68 -5.27 -0.88
N ARG A 73 12.99 -5.34 -0.55
CA ARG A 73 13.53 -6.51 0.15
C ARG A 73 12.99 -6.64 1.57
N TYR A 74 12.81 -5.52 2.26
CA TYR A 74 12.14 -5.50 3.57
C TYR A 74 10.72 -6.06 3.45
N GLU A 75 9.92 -5.50 2.55
CA GLU A 75 8.52 -5.89 2.34
C GLU A 75 8.38 -7.36 1.90
N LEU A 76 9.20 -7.82 0.95
CA LEU A 76 9.12 -9.18 0.41
C LEU A 76 9.52 -10.29 1.39
N TYR A 77 10.50 -10.02 2.26
CA TYR A 77 11.16 -11.08 3.05
C TYR A 77 10.98 -10.95 4.55
N GLU A 78 10.81 -9.74 5.07
CA GLU A 78 10.52 -9.51 6.50
C GLU A 78 9.02 -9.43 6.74
N MET A 79 8.28 -8.77 5.84
CA MET A 79 6.84 -8.53 6.00
C MET A 79 5.94 -9.49 5.22
N GLY A 80 6.50 -10.18 4.22
CA GLY A 80 5.78 -11.16 3.41
C GLY A 80 4.82 -10.55 2.39
N ALA A 81 5.08 -9.31 1.95
CA ALA A 81 4.24 -8.59 1.02
C ALA A 81 4.08 -9.31 -0.32
N ARG A 82 2.90 -9.13 -0.92
CA ARG A 82 2.55 -9.57 -2.29
C ARG A 82 2.50 -8.36 -3.21
N ALA A 83 2.85 -8.57 -4.47
CA ALA A 83 2.87 -7.52 -5.49
C ALA A 83 1.92 -7.87 -6.63
N PHE A 84 1.10 -6.90 -7.05
CA PHE A 84 0.15 -7.05 -8.13
C PHE A 84 0.34 -5.93 -9.16
N ARG A 85 0.54 -6.29 -10.42
CA ARG A 85 0.54 -5.33 -11.53
C ARG A 85 -0.89 -4.97 -11.90
N ILE A 86 -1.14 -3.68 -12.12
CA ILE A 86 -2.42 -3.13 -12.54
C ILE A 86 -2.27 -2.65 -13.97
N ASP A 87 -2.84 -3.42 -14.91
CA ASP A 87 -2.54 -3.28 -16.35
C ASP A 87 -3.24 -2.08 -17.02
N ASP A 88 -4.30 -1.56 -16.40
CA ASP A 88 -5.08 -0.43 -16.92
C ASP A 88 -4.83 0.89 -16.18
N ALA A 89 -3.91 0.92 -15.21
CA ALA A 89 -3.50 2.15 -14.54
C ALA A 89 -2.42 2.87 -15.37
N ASP A 90 -2.62 4.17 -15.66
CA ASP A 90 -1.62 4.97 -16.38
C ASP A 90 -0.43 5.34 -15.47
N PRO A 91 0.81 4.93 -15.81
CA PRO A 91 2.00 5.21 -15.00
C PRO A 91 2.28 6.69 -14.77
N LYS A 92 2.04 7.55 -15.77
CA LYS A 92 2.32 8.99 -15.66
C LYS A 92 1.28 9.68 -14.80
N ILE A 93 0.01 9.28 -14.92
CA ILE A 93 -1.08 9.87 -14.15
C ILE A 93 -0.94 9.49 -12.67
N ILE A 94 -0.66 8.23 -12.35
CA ILE A 94 -0.51 7.81 -10.95
C ILE A 94 0.72 8.45 -10.29
N ARG A 95 1.83 8.57 -11.01
CA ARG A 95 3.01 9.30 -10.50
C ARG A 95 2.67 10.75 -10.22
N LYS A 96 2.00 11.42 -11.16
CA LYS A 96 1.56 12.81 -10.98
C LYS A 96 0.68 12.97 -9.74
N PHE A 97 -0.23 12.03 -9.49
CA PHE A 97 -1.06 12.03 -8.28
C PHE A 97 -0.21 12.04 -7.00
N PHE A 98 0.65 11.02 -6.80
CA PHE A 98 1.45 10.91 -5.58
C PHE A 98 2.52 11.99 -5.47
N GLU A 99 3.18 12.36 -6.57
CA GLU A 99 4.19 13.41 -6.58
C GLU A 99 3.58 14.78 -6.27
N ASN A 100 2.34 15.06 -6.69
CA ASN A 100 1.65 16.28 -6.29
C ASN A 100 1.34 16.31 -4.79
N LEU A 101 0.85 15.21 -4.22
CA LEU A 101 0.65 15.09 -2.77
C LEU A 101 1.97 15.32 -2.03
N TRP A 102 3.03 14.65 -2.46
CA TRP A 102 4.35 14.75 -1.86
C TRP A 102 4.93 16.17 -1.95
N ASN A 103 4.87 16.81 -3.13
CA ASN A 103 5.37 18.18 -3.32
C ASN A 103 4.55 19.22 -2.55
N GLY A 104 3.25 18.96 -2.31
CA GLY A 104 2.38 19.81 -1.50
C GLY A 104 2.55 19.61 0.01
N GLY A 105 3.17 18.51 0.44
CA GLY A 105 3.39 18.19 1.84
C GLY A 105 4.51 18.99 2.50
N VAL A 106 4.51 18.99 3.83
CA VAL A 106 5.51 19.69 4.64
C VAL A 106 6.56 18.75 5.20
N THR A 107 7.71 19.29 5.63
CA THR A 107 8.75 18.50 6.29
C THR A 107 8.19 17.87 7.57
N PRO A 108 8.29 16.54 7.75
CA PRO A 108 7.81 15.89 8.95
C PRO A 108 8.54 16.35 10.22
N ILE A 109 7.80 16.42 11.33
CA ILE A 109 8.40 16.58 12.65
C ILE A 109 9.12 15.28 13.00
N GLN A 110 10.44 15.35 13.12
CA GLN A 110 11.26 14.17 13.34
C GLN A 110 11.03 13.57 14.73
N THR A 111 10.84 12.26 14.79
CA THR A 111 10.73 11.51 16.04
C THR A 111 11.98 10.62 16.22
N PRO A 112 12.32 10.21 17.46
CA PRO A 112 13.49 9.36 17.70
C PRO A 112 13.50 8.04 16.92
N ASN A 113 12.31 7.48 16.68
CA ASN A 113 12.13 6.19 16.00
C ASN A 113 11.85 6.32 14.50
N MET A 114 11.82 7.54 13.96
CA MET A 114 11.60 7.76 12.53
C MET A 114 12.74 7.16 11.72
N GLN A 115 12.41 6.39 10.67
CA GLN A 115 13.41 5.78 9.81
C GLN A 115 14.16 6.83 8.97
N ASP A 116 15.42 6.56 8.63
CA ASP A 116 16.24 7.50 7.85
C ASP A 116 15.71 7.74 6.44
N GLY A 117 14.99 6.77 5.86
CA GLY A 117 14.23 6.95 4.62
C GLY A 117 13.20 8.06 4.78
N THR A 118 12.29 7.91 5.75
CA THR A 118 11.24 8.88 6.07
C THR A 118 11.81 10.27 6.44
N LYS A 119 12.88 10.33 7.24
CA LYS A 119 13.52 11.63 7.58
C LYS A 119 13.99 12.41 6.35
N ARG A 120 14.49 11.71 5.32
CA ARG A 120 15.04 12.33 4.11
C ARG A 120 14.00 12.53 3.01
N ARG A 121 13.04 11.62 2.89
CA ARG A 121 12.15 11.47 1.73
C ARG A 121 10.67 11.51 2.08
N GLY A 122 10.31 11.63 3.35
CA GLY A 122 8.94 11.75 3.81
C GLY A 122 8.43 13.18 3.77
N ARG A 123 7.13 13.30 3.52
CA ARG A 123 6.37 14.55 3.61
C ARG A 123 5.08 14.30 4.37
N THR A 124 4.80 15.12 5.37
CA THR A 124 3.49 15.11 6.04
C THR A 124 2.49 15.77 5.10
N ILE A 125 1.52 14.99 4.61
CA ILE A 125 0.53 15.46 3.64
C ILE A 125 -0.83 15.72 4.29
N ASP A 126 -1.13 15.04 5.40
CA ASP A 126 -2.39 15.15 6.16
C ASP A 126 -2.28 14.45 7.54
N LYS A 127 -3.43 14.09 8.12
CA LYS A 127 -3.55 13.26 9.31
C LYS A 127 -3.99 11.85 8.91
N TYR A 128 -3.21 10.87 9.33
CA TYR A 128 -3.55 9.46 9.17
C TYR A 128 -4.66 9.06 10.15
N ASP A 129 -5.64 8.31 9.65
CA ASP A 129 -6.69 7.64 10.40
C ASP A 129 -6.91 6.22 9.87
N VAL A 130 -6.67 5.20 10.69
CA VAL A 130 -6.87 3.78 10.32
C VAL A 130 -8.26 3.48 9.78
N THR A 131 -9.28 4.25 10.14
CA THR A 131 -10.68 4.02 9.74
C THR A 131 -11.07 4.64 8.40
N GLY A 132 -10.29 5.58 7.86
CA GLY A 132 -10.72 6.31 6.66
C GLY A 132 -9.66 7.07 5.87
N SER A 133 -8.53 7.48 6.47
CA SER A 133 -7.40 8.07 5.74
C SER A 133 -6.14 7.26 6.03
N ASN A 134 -5.95 6.19 5.27
CA ASN A 134 -4.92 5.19 5.52
C ASN A 134 -4.19 4.74 4.25
N CYS A 135 -3.21 3.84 4.42
CA CYS A 135 -2.36 3.33 3.34
C CYS A 135 -3.16 2.69 2.19
N THR A 136 -4.22 1.95 2.52
CA THR A 136 -5.11 1.31 1.55
C THR A 136 -5.90 2.35 0.76
N THR A 137 -6.53 3.30 1.45
CA THR A 137 -7.35 4.34 0.80
C THR A 137 -6.55 5.20 -0.18
N HIS A 138 -5.36 5.67 0.21
CA HIS A 138 -4.47 6.45 -0.66
C HIS A 138 -3.98 5.64 -1.87
N SER A 139 -3.66 4.37 -1.67
CA SER A 139 -3.22 3.49 -2.77
C SER A 139 -4.34 3.24 -3.78
N VAL A 140 -5.55 3.00 -3.30
CA VAL A 140 -6.74 2.80 -4.14
C VAL A 140 -7.15 4.09 -4.85
N GLU A 141 -7.14 5.24 -4.16
CA GLU A 141 -7.43 6.53 -4.77
C GLU A 141 -6.45 6.86 -5.89
N GLY A 142 -5.15 6.64 -5.68
CA GLY A 142 -4.14 6.83 -6.72
C GLY A 142 -4.38 5.97 -7.97
N LEU A 143 -4.77 4.70 -7.79
CA LEU A 143 -5.12 3.82 -8.91
C LEU A 143 -6.42 4.25 -9.62
N LYS A 144 -7.46 4.65 -8.88
CA LYS A 144 -8.69 5.20 -9.46
C LYS A 144 -8.40 6.48 -10.25
N PHE A 145 -7.60 7.38 -9.70
CA PHE A 145 -7.17 8.62 -10.36
C PHE A 145 -6.39 8.34 -11.65
N ALA A 146 -5.63 7.23 -11.68
CA ALA A 146 -4.91 6.75 -12.85
C ALA A 146 -5.79 6.11 -13.94
N GLY A 147 -7.11 6.04 -13.73
CA GLY A 147 -8.07 5.49 -14.68
C GLY A 147 -8.29 3.99 -14.58
N SER A 148 -7.79 3.34 -13.51
CA SER A 148 -7.96 1.89 -13.35
C SER A 148 -9.42 1.53 -13.04
N LYS A 149 -9.91 0.52 -13.76
CA LYS A 149 -11.25 -0.06 -13.60
C LYS A 149 -11.28 -1.22 -12.64
N VAL A 150 -10.12 -1.56 -12.05
CA VAL A 150 -9.99 -2.62 -11.05
C VAL A 150 -10.96 -2.41 -9.90
N PHE A 151 -11.40 -1.19 -9.60
CA PHE A 151 -12.31 -0.86 -8.50
C PHE A 151 -13.68 -0.30 -8.94
N GLU A 152 -14.12 -0.51 -10.18
CA GLU A 152 -15.41 0.02 -10.68
C GLU A 152 -16.61 -0.91 -10.43
N HIS A 153 -16.39 -2.21 -10.20
CA HIS A 153 -17.48 -3.19 -10.03
C HIS A 153 -17.43 -3.82 -8.63
N GLY A 154 -18.59 -3.81 -7.95
CA GLY A 154 -18.80 -4.46 -6.65
C GLY A 154 -18.28 -5.89 -6.66
N TYR A 155 -17.89 -6.41 -5.50
CA TYR A 155 -17.34 -7.76 -5.39
C TYR A 155 -18.14 -8.57 -4.39
N THR A 156 -18.36 -9.85 -4.69
CA THR A 156 -18.99 -10.76 -3.75
C THR A 156 -17.93 -11.26 -2.79
N SER A 157 -18.07 -10.99 -1.49
CA SER A 157 -17.14 -11.53 -0.49
C SER A 157 -17.14 -13.05 -0.56
N THR A 158 -15.94 -13.64 -0.66
CA THR A 158 -15.77 -15.10 -0.63
C THR A 158 -16.14 -15.71 0.73
N THR A 159 -16.22 -14.88 1.77
CA THR A 159 -16.50 -15.32 3.14
C THR A 159 -17.99 -15.22 3.47
N THR A 160 -18.64 -14.12 3.12
CA THR A 160 -20.07 -13.89 3.45
C THR A 160 -21.02 -14.19 2.28
N GLN A 161 -20.49 -14.37 1.07
CA GLN A 161 -21.26 -14.52 -0.18
C GLN A 161 -22.21 -13.35 -0.49
N LEU A 162 -22.02 -12.19 0.15
CA LEU A 162 -22.81 -10.98 -0.09
C LEU A 162 -22.13 -10.05 -1.09
N PRO A 163 -22.90 -9.34 -1.95
CA PRO A 163 -22.37 -8.25 -2.77
C PRO A 163 -21.89 -7.11 -1.86
N ILE A 164 -20.64 -6.68 -2.03
CA ILE A 164 -20.04 -5.57 -1.30
C ILE A 164 -19.86 -4.41 -2.27
N ASP A 165 -20.42 -3.25 -1.91
CA ASP A 165 -20.12 -1.98 -2.56
C ASP A 165 -18.72 -1.51 -2.15
N ILE A 166 -17.98 -1.08 -3.16
CA ILE A 166 -16.51 -1.04 -3.19
C ILE A 166 -15.93 0.07 -2.31
N GLU A 167 -16.74 1.07 -1.98
CA GLU A 167 -16.28 2.27 -1.27
C GLU A 167 -16.00 2.03 0.21
N GLU A 168 -16.57 0.99 0.84
CA GLU A 168 -16.44 0.75 2.29
C GLU A 168 -15.33 -0.25 2.69
N ASP A 169 -14.88 -1.15 1.80
CA ASP A 169 -14.01 -2.29 2.20
C ASP A 169 -12.50 -2.08 1.97
N PHE A 170 -12.11 -1.13 1.12
CA PHE A 170 -10.68 -0.88 0.87
C PHE A 170 -10.04 0.10 1.85
N THR A 171 -10.49 0.07 3.10
CA THR A 171 -9.73 0.61 4.23
C THR A 171 -8.81 -0.46 4.82
N ILE A 172 -9.08 -1.76 4.60
CA ILE A 172 -8.38 -2.88 5.25
C ILE A 172 -7.42 -3.58 4.26
N PRO A 173 -6.10 -3.65 4.56
CA PRO A 173 -5.11 -4.30 3.68
C PRO A 173 -5.43 -5.77 3.34
N VAL A 174 -5.92 -6.55 4.32
CA VAL A 174 -6.28 -7.97 4.12
C VAL A 174 -7.44 -8.12 3.13
N SER A 175 -8.49 -7.29 3.25
CA SER A 175 -9.61 -7.27 2.30
C SER A 175 -9.12 -6.95 0.89
N LEU A 176 -8.29 -5.91 0.75
CA LEU A 176 -7.71 -5.52 -0.55
C LEU A 176 -6.87 -6.65 -1.16
N GLN A 177 -6.03 -7.31 -0.37
CA GLN A 177 -5.21 -8.40 -0.89
C GLN A 177 -6.08 -9.55 -1.42
N ARG A 178 -7.09 -10.01 -0.64
CA ARG A 178 -8.02 -11.07 -1.09
C ARG A 178 -8.75 -10.68 -2.37
N TYR A 179 -9.12 -9.41 -2.49
CA TYR A 179 -9.73 -8.87 -3.70
C TYR A 179 -8.79 -8.95 -4.92
N LEU A 180 -7.55 -8.49 -4.78
CA LEU A 180 -6.54 -8.54 -5.84
C LEU A 180 -6.18 -9.97 -6.24
N GLU A 181 -6.09 -10.88 -5.27
CA GLU A 181 -5.92 -12.32 -5.50
C GLU A 181 -7.06 -12.89 -6.35
N SER A 182 -8.31 -12.61 -5.96
CA SER A 182 -9.50 -13.03 -6.71
C SER A 182 -9.50 -12.49 -8.15
N LYS A 183 -9.15 -11.21 -8.34
CA LYS A 183 -9.04 -10.60 -9.67
C LYS A 183 -7.93 -11.22 -10.50
N SER A 184 -6.77 -11.50 -9.90
CA SER A 184 -5.65 -12.11 -10.60
C SER A 184 -5.94 -13.54 -11.07
N ALA A 185 -6.85 -14.24 -10.41
CA ALA A 185 -7.31 -15.56 -10.83
C ALA A 185 -8.39 -15.53 -11.93
N ASN A 186 -8.96 -14.37 -12.25
CA ASN A 186 -10.00 -14.22 -13.26
C ASN A 186 -9.40 -13.87 -14.64
N PHE A 187 -9.33 -14.87 -15.51
CA PHE A 187 -8.73 -14.74 -16.86
C PHE A 187 -9.57 -13.94 -17.87
N SER A 188 -10.81 -13.57 -17.54
CA SER A 188 -11.75 -12.95 -18.49
C SER A 188 -11.43 -11.48 -18.81
N SER A 189 -10.72 -10.81 -17.91
CA SER A 189 -10.20 -9.46 -18.07
C SER A 189 -8.93 -9.36 -17.23
N ILE A 190 -7.77 -9.68 -17.79
CA ILE A 190 -6.48 -9.64 -17.06
C ILE A 190 -6.14 -8.17 -16.78
N LEU A 191 -6.77 -7.58 -15.76
CA LEU A 191 -6.50 -6.23 -15.25
C LEU A 191 -5.50 -6.26 -14.09
N VAL A 192 -5.42 -7.41 -13.39
CA VAL A 192 -4.56 -7.63 -12.24
C VAL A 192 -3.71 -8.87 -12.51
N VAL A 193 -2.40 -8.75 -12.34
CA VAL A 193 -1.45 -9.87 -12.48
C VAL A 193 -0.62 -9.96 -11.21
N GLU A 194 -0.57 -11.13 -10.57
CA GLU A 194 0.33 -11.33 -9.44
C GLU A 194 1.79 -11.42 -9.91
N MET A 195 2.64 -10.54 -9.36
CA MET A 195 4.05 -10.39 -9.74
C MET A 195 5.02 -10.73 -8.60
N THR A 196 4.53 -11.23 -7.46
CA THR A 196 5.34 -11.49 -6.25
C THR A 196 6.59 -12.31 -6.54
N ASN A 197 6.46 -13.41 -7.30
CA ASN A 197 7.60 -14.27 -7.64
C ASN A 197 8.59 -13.59 -8.58
N THR A 198 8.10 -12.78 -9.52
CA THR A 198 8.93 -11.99 -10.42
C THR A 198 9.75 -10.96 -9.64
N PHE A 199 9.15 -10.28 -8.67
CA PHE A 199 9.88 -9.37 -7.77
C PHE A 199 10.92 -10.11 -6.92
N LYS A 200 10.61 -11.29 -6.38
CA LYS A 200 11.60 -12.11 -5.64
C LYS A 200 12.77 -12.58 -6.50
N GLN A 201 12.56 -12.82 -7.79
CA GLN A 201 13.63 -13.16 -8.73
C GLN A 201 14.54 -11.95 -9.01
N GLN A 202 13.96 -10.77 -9.26
CA GLN A 202 14.71 -9.54 -9.53
C GLN A 202 15.42 -8.98 -8.29
N TYR A 203 14.82 -9.13 -7.11
CA TYR A 203 15.32 -8.60 -5.83
C TYR A 203 15.54 -9.72 -4.83
N PRO A 204 16.56 -10.58 -5.03
CA PRO A 204 16.79 -11.73 -4.17
C PRO A 204 17.14 -11.32 -2.73
N ASN A 205 16.87 -12.25 -1.80
CA ASN A 205 17.20 -12.12 -0.38
C ASN A 205 18.70 -12.29 -0.13
N THR A 206 19.51 -11.32 -0.54
CA THR A 206 20.98 -11.35 -0.40
C THR A 206 21.47 -11.19 1.03
N GLU A 207 20.62 -10.68 1.92
CA GLU A 207 20.96 -10.39 3.32
C GLU A 207 20.47 -11.47 4.30
N ASN A 208 19.92 -12.58 3.79
CA ASN A 208 19.31 -13.65 4.60
C ASN A 208 18.27 -13.11 5.61
N LYS A 209 17.49 -12.12 5.18
CA LYS A 209 16.35 -11.58 5.94
C LYS A 209 15.39 -12.71 6.28
N SER A 210 14.93 -12.74 7.52
CA SER A 210 13.89 -13.67 7.97
C SER A 210 12.59 -12.91 8.25
N PRO A 211 11.43 -13.58 8.14
CA PRO A 211 10.16 -12.98 8.51
C PRO A 211 10.22 -12.40 9.92
N GLN A 212 9.75 -11.16 10.07
CA GLN A 212 9.80 -10.46 11.34
C GLN A 212 8.95 -11.20 12.38
N SER A 213 9.50 -11.44 13.58
CA SER A 213 8.74 -12.09 14.64
C SER A 213 7.59 -11.19 15.09
N ILE A 214 6.35 -11.67 14.96
CA ILE A 214 5.15 -10.91 15.34
C ILE A 214 5.04 -10.88 16.87
N GLY A 215 5.22 -9.69 17.47
CA GLY A 215 5.03 -9.45 18.90
C GLY A 215 3.56 -9.59 19.34
N GLY A 216 3.31 -9.67 20.66
CA GLY A 216 1.96 -9.91 21.20
C GLY A 216 0.90 -8.89 20.77
N SER A 217 1.25 -7.59 20.74
CA SER A 217 0.36 -6.51 20.28
C SER A 217 0.07 -6.58 18.78
N ALA A 218 1.07 -6.92 17.97
CA ALA A 218 0.93 -7.10 16.52
C ALA A 218 0.03 -8.30 16.17
N LYS A 219 0.08 -9.38 16.96
CA LYS A 219 -0.86 -10.52 16.81
C LYS A 219 -2.31 -10.13 17.07
N ILE A 220 -2.56 -9.26 18.05
CA ILE A 220 -3.90 -8.75 18.34
C ILE A 220 -4.41 -7.90 17.18
N GLN A 221 -3.56 -7.02 16.63
CA GLN A 221 -3.91 -6.21 15.46
C GLN A 221 -4.22 -7.08 14.24
N GLN A 222 -3.42 -8.12 13.99
CA GLN A 222 -3.69 -9.10 12.94
C GLN A 222 -5.06 -9.77 13.11
N SER A 223 -5.35 -10.29 14.30
CA SER A 223 -6.63 -10.95 14.57
C SER A 223 -7.82 -10.00 14.40
N ALA A 224 -7.66 -8.72 14.78
CA ALA A 224 -8.67 -7.71 14.58
C ALA A 224 -8.89 -7.38 13.09
N ALA A 225 -7.82 -7.21 12.32
CA ALA A 225 -7.87 -6.96 10.88
C ALA A 225 -8.52 -8.13 10.13
N ASP A 226 -8.12 -9.37 10.45
CA ASP A 226 -8.69 -10.58 9.87
C ASP A 226 -10.18 -10.71 10.19
N SER A 227 -10.58 -10.40 11.43
CA SER A 227 -11.98 -10.44 11.85
C SER A 227 -12.82 -9.39 11.12
N ALA A 228 -12.30 -8.16 10.98
CA ALA A 228 -12.97 -7.09 10.27
C ALA A 228 -13.15 -7.42 8.77
N ALA A 229 -12.15 -8.03 8.15
CA ALA A 229 -12.22 -8.48 6.75
C ALA A 229 -13.23 -9.61 6.52
N VAL A 230 -13.45 -10.49 7.51
CA VAL A 230 -14.44 -11.60 7.44
C VAL A 230 -15.85 -11.08 7.65
N ALA A 231 -16.05 -10.14 8.59
CA ALA A 231 -17.36 -9.59 8.93
C ALA A 231 -17.96 -8.69 7.84
N GLY A 232 -17.20 -8.32 6.81
CA GLY A 232 -17.63 -7.45 5.71
C GLY A 232 -18.24 -6.16 6.24
N SER A 233 -17.40 -5.22 6.69
CA SER A 233 -17.75 -3.87 7.19
C SER A 233 -18.99 -3.71 8.09
N THR A 234 -19.57 -4.78 8.67
CA THR A 234 -20.65 -4.67 9.66
C THR A 234 -20.09 -4.32 11.04
N SER A 235 -19.40 -3.19 11.13
CA SER A 235 -19.13 -2.49 12.38
C SER A 235 -19.91 -1.17 12.32
N PRO A 236 -20.52 -0.70 13.42
CA PRO A 236 -21.38 0.51 13.46
C PRO A 236 -20.65 1.84 13.18
N TYR A 237 -19.47 1.77 12.55
CA TYR A 237 -18.62 2.89 12.17
C TYR A 237 -18.78 3.30 10.69
N SER A 238 -19.74 2.73 9.94
CA SER A 238 -20.29 3.37 8.73
C SER A 238 -21.09 4.62 9.11
N GLY A 239 -20.39 5.62 9.63
CA GLY A 239 -20.80 7.01 9.52
C GLY A 239 -20.22 7.50 8.21
N GLY A 240 -21.10 7.77 7.24
CA GLY A 240 -20.71 8.40 5.98
C GLY A 240 -19.80 9.60 6.22
N THR A 241 -18.97 9.87 5.21
CA THR A 241 -18.07 11.01 5.04
C THR A 241 -18.70 12.37 5.37
N VAL A 242 -18.91 12.64 6.66
CA VAL A 242 -19.35 13.92 7.20
C VAL A 242 -18.58 14.17 8.50
N GLY A 243 -17.37 14.72 8.36
CA GLY A 243 -16.63 15.34 9.44
C GLY A 243 -15.88 14.36 10.36
N GLY A 244 -14.58 14.59 10.51
CA GLY A 244 -13.73 13.87 11.44
C GLY A 244 -14.38 13.76 12.82
N SER A 245 -14.59 12.53 13.28
CA SER A 245 -15.22 12.19 14.56
C SER A 245 -14.33 11.25 15.38
N LEU A 246 -13.03 11.52 15.40
CA LEU A 246 -12.18 11.18 16.54
C LEU A 246 -11.46 12.46 16.96
N GLY A 247 -12.18 13.25 17.75
CA GLY A 247 -11.63 14.42 18.42
C GLY A 247 -10.41 14.02 19.24
N SER A 248 -9.25 14.55 18.86
CA SER A 248 -8.06 14.56 19.70
C SER A 248 -7.42 15.93 19.53
N THR A 249 -7.41 16.67 20.63
CA THR A 249 -6.76 17.95 20.83
C THR A 249 -5.27 17.80 20.59
N TYR A 250 -4.76 18.38 19.51
CA TYR A 250 -3.39 18.86 19.47
C TYR A 250 -3.47 20.37 19.61
N ASP A 251 -3.07 20.86 20.78
CA ASP A 251 -2.62 22.23 20.91
C ASP A 251 -1.27 22.32 20.19
N ASP A 252 -1.14 23.32 19.32
CA ASP A 252 0.11 23.70 18.67
C ASP A 252 1.06 24.29 19.72
N GLU A 253 2.08 23.54 20.11
CA GLU A 253 3.35 24.07 20.64
C GLU A 253 4.54 23.51 19.84
#